data_AF-A0A5E7TWQ0-F1
#
_entry.id   AF-A0A5E7TWQ0-F1
#
_cell.length_a   1.000
_cell.length_b   1.000
_cell.length_c   1.000
_cell.angle_alpha   90.00
_cell.angle_beta   90.00
_cell.angle_gamma   90.00
#
_symmetry.space_group_name_H-M   'P 1'
#
loop_
_entity.id
_entity.type
_entity.pdbx_description
1 polymer ?
#
loop_
_entity_poly.entity_id
_entity_poly.type
_entity_poly.pdbx_seq_one_letter_code
_entity_poly.pdbx_strand_id
1 'polypeptide(L)'
;MKNDRQWYVQAQATNDGSGDVIVDLPAALLQEMGLVIGDDLVITVSGDTITLTPIRSLSHEYLGANDLLRAQADDRYRSRMQVLLNIPVDATAQQIHEMIDAGFEVNSVAAMRDSGLIDLAIQDAIFPTRTLKMKLANGERLTTSQSDHLFRLAHIIALAESFFGDSAKAMRWLSKPKSLFSGKSPIEMVSTTVGARQVDELLAHATEGMSF
;
A
#
# COMPACT_ATOMS: atom_id res chain seq x y z
N MET A 1 -3.31 -15.75 -39.63
CA MET A 1 -4.44 -15.25 -40.44
C MET A 1 -5.55 -14.83 -39.47
N LYS A 2 -6.00 -13.57 -39.54
CA LYS A 2 -7.05 -13.01 -38.67
C LYS A 2 -8.42 -13.42 -39.24
N ASN A 3 -9.18 -14.23 -38.51
CA ASN A 3 -10.63 -14.37 -38.72
C ASN A 3 -11.31 -13.86 -37.45
N ASP A 4 -11.80 -12.62 -37.56
CA ASP A 4 -12.76 -11.83 -36.76
C ASP A 4 -12.88 -11.94 -35.22
N ARG A 5 -12.02 -12.70 -34.52
CA ARG A 5 -11.74 -12.62 -33.06
C ARG A 5 -10.75 -13.68 -32.55
N GLN A 6 -10.17 -14.51 -33.42
CA GLN A 6 -9.27 -15.62 -33.04
C GLN A 6 -7.84 -15.40 -33.53
N TRP A 7 -6.88 -15.68 -32.65
CA TRP A 7 -5.44 -15.62 -32.93
C TRP A 7 -4.83 -17.01 -32.74
N TYR A 8 -3.89 -17.37 -33.62
CA TYR A 8 -3.18 -18.64 -33.56
C TYR A 8 -1.74 -18.36 -33.13
N VAL A 9 -1.27 -19.11 -32.14
CA VAL A 9 0.04 -18.96 -31.49
C VAL A 9 0.67 -20.34 -31.32
N GLN A 10 2.01 -20.40 -31.32
CA GLN A 10 2.74 -21.63 -31.10
C GLN A 10 3.17 -21.73 -29.64
N ALA A 11 2.80 -22.82 -29.00
CA ALA A 11 3.23 -23.17 -27.66
C ALA A 11 4.69 -23.65 -27.66
N GLN A 12 5.46 -23.19 -26.69
CA GLN A 12 6.87 -23.52 -26.49
C GLN A 12 7.05 -24.27 -25.17
N ALA A 13 7.87 -25.32 -25.17
CA ALA A 13 8.20 -26.02 -23.94
C ALA A 13 9.16 -25.17 -23.08
N THR A 14 8.93 -25.15 -21.76
CA THR A 14 9.82 -24.51 -20.78
C THR A 14 11.15 -25.23 -20.60
N ASN A 15 11.22 -26.51 -20.98
CA ASN A 15 12.38 -27.40 -20.83
C ASN A 15 12.94 -27.50 -19.40
N ASP A 16 12.15 -27.13 -18.38
CA ASP A 16 12.53 -27.13 -16.96
C ASP A 16 11.92 -28.30 -16.17
N GLY A 17 11.15 -29.17 -16.85
CA GLY A 17 10.51 -30.33 -16.23
C GLY A 17 9.25 -30.01 -15.42
N SER A 18 8.78 -28.75 -15.41
CA SER A 18 7.52 -28.36 -14.75
C SER A 18 6.27 -28.95 -15.42
N GLY A 19 6.36 -29.23 -16.73
CA GLY A 19 5.20 -29.57 -17.57
C GLY A 19 4.46 -28.35 -18.10
N ASP A 20 4.95 -27.14 -17.82
CA ASP A 20 4.37 -25.89 -18.29
C ASP A 20 4.78 -25.56 -19.73
N VAL A 21 4.04 -24.63 -20.34
CA VAL A 21 4.18 -24.21 -21.73
C VAL A 21 4.13 -22.68 -21.81
N ILE A 22 5.06 -22.09 -22.56
CA ILE A 22 5.12 -20.67 -22.86
C ILE A 22 4.33 -20.40 -24.13
N VAL A 23 3.43 -19.43 -24.09
CA VAL A 23 2.65 -18.99 -25.25
C VAL A 23 2.88 -17.49 -25.46
N ASP A 24 3.62 -17.15 -26.50
CA ASP A 24 3.87 -15.76 -26.85
C ASP A 24 2.63 -15.14 -27.50
N LEU A 25 1.99 -14.21 -26.79
CA LEU A 25 0.85 -13.46 -27.30
C LEU A 25 1.32 -12.38 -28.29
N PRO A 26 0.71 -12.27 -29.49
CA PRO A 26 1.08 -11.25 -30.46
C PRO A 26 0.92 -9.84 -29.89
N ALA A 27 1.90 -8.96 -30.11
CA ALA A 27 1.85 -7.57 -29.63
C ALA A 27 0.61 -6.80 -30.11
N ALA A 28 0.13 -7.08 -31.32
CA ALA A 28 -1.10 -6.48 -31.85
C ALA A 28 -2.36 -6.93 -31.08
N LEU A 29 -2.39 -8.16 -30.58
CA LEU A 29 -3.48 -8.65 -29.72
C LEU A 29 -3.43 -7.96 -28.35
N LEU A 30 -2.24 -7.85 -27.75
CA LEU A 30 -2.05 -7.15 -26.48
C LEU A 30 -2.50 -5.69 -26.58
N GLN A 31 -2.13 -5.00 -27.66
CA GLN A 31 -2.53 -3.61 -27.91
C GLN A 31 -4.04 -3.48 -28.18
N GLU A 32 -4.65 -4.41 -28.93
CA GLU A 32 -6.09 -4.42 -29.20
C GLU A 32 -6.91 -4.68 -27.92
N MET A 33 -6.38 -5.49 -26.99
CA MET A 33 -7.01 -5.81 -25.71
C MET A 33 -6.66 -4.81 -24.59
N GLY A 34 -5.68 -3.93 -24.80
CA GLY A 34 -5.18 -2.98 -23.80
C GLY A 34 -4.44 -3.66 -22.64
N LEU A 35 -3.80 -4.81 -22.90
CA LEU A 35 -3.10 -5.60 -21.88
C LEU A 35 -1.62 -5.18 -21.76
N VAL A 36 -1.12 -5.12 -20.53
CA VAL A 36 0.29 -4.90 -20.20
C VAL A 36 0.86 -6.08 -19.42
N ILE A 37 2.19 -6.17 -19.34
CA ILE A 37 2.86 -7.16 -18.49
C ILE A 37 2.45 -6.89 -17.04
N GLY A 38 1.87 -7.90 -16.39
CA GLY A 38 1.36 -7.82 -15.02
C GLY A 38 -0.16 -7.99 -14.91
N ASP A 39 -0.90 -7.98 -16.01
CA ASP A 39 -2.36 -8.19 -16.00
C ASP A 39 -2.74 -9.67 -15.78
N ASP A 40 -3.78 -9.91 -14.99
CA ASP A 40 -4.33 -11.23 -14.73
C ASP A 40 -5.38 -11.64 -15.77
N LEU A 41 -5.30 -12.89 -16.24
CA LEU A 41 -6.23 -13.47 -17.22
C LEU A 41 -6.84 -14.78 -16.67
N VAL A 42 -8.16 -14.94 -16.80
CA VAL A 42 -8.80 -16.24 -16.60
C VAL A 42 -8.52 -17.05 -17.85
N ILE A 43 -7.91 -18.21 -17.66
CA ILE A 43 -7.69 -19.19 -18.70
C ILE A 43 -8.83 -20.20 -18.64
N THR A 44 -9.62 -20.30 -19.71
CA THR A 44 -10.60 -21.38 -19.89
C THR A 44 -10.19 -22.23 -21.09
N VAL A 45 -10.06 -23.54 -20.90
CA VAL A 45 -9.69 -24.48 -21.96
C VAL A 45 -10.92 -25.26 -22.38
N SER A 46 -11.23 -25.24 -23.68
CA SER A 46 -12.30 -26.04 -24.28
C SER A 46 -11.80 -26.71 -25.55
N GLY A 47 -11.43 -27.99 -25.44
CA GLY A 47 -10.76 -28.72 -26.52
C GLY A 47 -9.43 -28.07 -26.88
N ASP A 48 -9.23 -27.78 -28.17
CA ASP A 48 -8.01 -27.13 -28.70
C ASP A 48 -8.06 -25.60 -28.61
N THR A 49 -9.10 -25.03 -27.99
CA THR A 49 -9.26 -23.58 -27.84
C THR A 49 -9.00 -23.15 -26.41
N ILE A 50 -8.01 -22.27 -26.24
CA ILE A 50 -7.78 -21.53 -25.01
C ILE A 50 -8.48 -20.18 -25.15
N THR A 51 -9.46 -19.93 -24.29
CA THR A 51 -10.09 -18.62 -24.16
C THR A 51 -9.42 -17.88 -23.01
N LEU A 52 -8.71 -16.81 -23.35
CA LEU A 52 -8.19 -15.86 -22.38
C LEU A 52 -9.25 -14.80 -22.18
N THR A 53 -9.89 -14.82 -21.02
CA THR A 53 -10.79 -13.74 -20.60
C THR A 53 -9.99 -12.86 -19.66
N PRO A 54 -9.75 -11.58 -19.98
CA PRO A 54 -9.17 -10.66 -19.03
C PRO A 54 -9.95 -10.74 -17.74
N ILE A 55 -9.26 -10.98 -16.63
CA ILE A 55 -9.92 -10.88 -15.34
C ILE A 55 -10.16 -9.39 -15.13
N ARG A 56 -11.31 -8.91 -15.61
CA ARG A 56 -11.92 -7.68 -15.12
C ARG A 56 -12.68 -7.96 -13.82
N SER A 57 -12.36 -9.05 -13.13
CA SER A 57 -12.70 -9.12 -11.73
C SER A 57 -12.00 -7.98 -11.03
N LEU A 58 -12.60 -7.61 -9.92
CA LEU A 58 -12.05 -6.92 -8.78
C LEU A 58 -10.82 -7.64 -8.19
N SER A 59 -9.97 -8.24 -9.03
CA SER A 59 -8.66 -8.81 -8.73
C SER A 59 -7.55 -7.91 -9.28
N HIS A 60 -7.86 -6.63 -9.51
CA HIS A 60 -6.95 -5.53 -9.21
C HIS A 60 -6.97 -5.24 -7.69
N GLU A 61 -7.01 -6.28 -6.84
CA GLU A 61 -7.13 -6.14 -5.38
C GLU A 61 -5.82 -5.75 -4.68
N TYR A 62 -4.85 -5.24 -5.44
CA TYR A 62 -3.77 -4.36 -4.96
C TYR A 62 -3.42 -3.22 -5.92
N LEU A 63 -4.35 -2.79 -6.77
CA LEU A 63 -4.24 -1.54 -7.53
C LEU A 63 -5.66 -1.03 -7.83
N GLY A 64 -6.50 -0.92 -6.80
CA GLY A 64 -7.83 -0.31 -6.86
C GLY A 64 -7.77 1.19 -6.54
N ALA A 65 -8.57 1.99 -7.27
CA ALA A 65 -8.91 3.41 -7.06
C ALA A 65 -7.75 4.45 -7.00
N ASN A 66 -6.51 3.97 -6.91
CA ASN A 66 -5.35 4.80 -6.63
C ASN A 66 -4.93 5.65 -7.83
N ASP A 67 -5.17 5.29 -9.09
CA ASP A 67 -4.54 6.02 -10.21
C ASP A 67 -5.21 7.37 -10.55
N LEU A 68 -6.45 7.61 -10.14
CA LEU A 68 -7.11 8.93 -10.27
C LEU A 68 -6.82 9.85 -9.07
N LEU A 69 -6.46 9.29 -7.92
CA LEU A 69 -5.97 10.03 -6.74
C LEU A 69 -4.45 10.26 -6.80
N ARG A 70 -3.65 9.29 -7.26
CA ARG A 70 -2.17 9.30 -7.24
C ARG A 70 -1.56 10.49 -7.95
N ALA A 71 -2.17 11.04 -9.00
CA ALA A 71 -1.62 12.21 -9.70
C ALA A 71 -1.81 13.56 -8.95
N GLN A 72 -2.72 13.65 -7.98
CA GLN A 72 -2.97 14.85 -7.17
C GLN A 72 -2.74 14.64 -5.66
N ALA A 73 -2.74 13.39 -5.20
CA ALA A 73 -2.49 12.96 -3.83
C ALA A 73 -1.02 12.60 -3.55
N ASP A 74 -0.18 12.42 -4.60
CA ASP A 74 1.22 12.03 -4.43
C ASP A 74 2.03 13.08 -3.65
N ASP A 75 1.88 14.37 -3.96
CA ASP A 75 2.74 15.40 -3.37
C ASP A 75 2.43 15.66 -1.90
N ARG A 76 1.15 15.70 -1.51
CA ARG A 76 0.77 15.93 -0.11
C ARG A 76 1.14 14.73 0.77
N TYR A 77 0.88 13.51 0.30
CA TYR A 77 1.29 12.29 0.98
C TYR A 77 2.82 12.24 1.12
N ARG A 78 3.58 12.41 0.02
CA ARG A 78 5.05 12.36 0.03
C ARG A 78 5.67 13.46 0.88
N SER A 79 5.18 14.69 0.75
CA SER A 79 5.62 15.81 1.60
C SER A 79 5.37 15.50 3.08
N ARG A 80 4.25 14.85 3.40
CA ARG A 80 3.94 14.47 4.77
C ARG A 80 4.86 13.35 5.27
N MET A 81 5.13 12.33 4.47
CA MET A 81 6.09 11.27 4.81
C MET A 81 7.51 11.82 5.00
N GLN A 82 7.90 12.83 4.22
CA GLN A 82 9.15 13.56 4.42
C GLN A 82 9.17 14.28 5.77
N VAL A 83 8.11 14.99 6.13
CA VAL A 83 8.04 15.70 7.42
C VAL A 83 8.04 14.74 8.62
N LEU A 84 7.32 13.62 8.52
CA LEU A 84 7.16 12.70 9.65
C LEU A 84 8.37 11.79 9.87
N LEU A 85 8.96 11.27 8.79
CA LEU A 85 9.98 10.21 8.85
C LEU A 85 11.26 10.55 8.10
N ASN A 86 11.37 11.76 7.54
CA ASN A 86 12.50 12.18 6.70
C ASN A 86 12.72 11.26 5.48
N ILE A 87 11.62 10.71 4.94
CA ILE A 87 11.64 9.92 3.70
C ILE A 87 11.65 10.89 2.52
N PRO A 88 12.64 10.81 1.60
CA PRO A 88 12.66 11.65 0.40
C PRO A 88 11.36 11.53 -0.40
N VAL A 89 10.88 12.65 -0.96
CA VAL A 89 9.63 12.67 -1.72
C VAL A 89 9.68 11.77 -2.96
N ASP A 90 10.87 11.57 -3.52
CA ASP A 90 11.16 10.73 -4.68
C ASP A 90 11.66 9.32 -4.30
N ALA A 91 11.61 8.95 -3.01
CA ALA A 91 12.07 7.64 -2.56
C ALA A 91 11.24 6.51 -3.18
N THR A 92 11.94 5.53 -3.75
CA THR A 92 11.34 4.30 -4.27
C THR A 92 10.93 3.36 -3.12
N ALA A 93 10.04 2.41 -3.41
CA ALA A 93 9.64 1.40 -2.43
C ALA A 93 10.85 0.60 -1.88
N GLN A 94 11.85 0.31 -2.72
CA GLN A 94 13.08 -0.37 -2.32
C GLN A 94 13.90 0.48 -1.34
N GLN A 95 14.05 1.79 -1.59
CA GLN A 95 14.75 2.69 -0.68
C GLN A 95 14.00 2.83 0.65
N ILE A 96 12.67 2.92 0.62
CA ILE A 96 11.86 2.96 1.84
C ILE A 96 12.04 1.68 2.66
N HIS A 97 12.06 0.51 2.00
CA HIS A 97 12.35 -0.76 2.66
C HIS A 97 13.74 -0.75 3.32
N GLU A 98 14.78 -0.30 2.61
CA GLU A 98 16.14 -0.19 3.14
C GLU A 98 16.22 0.78 4.33
N MET A 99 15.45 1.87 4.31
CA MET A 99 15.36 2.82 5.44
C MET A 99 14.70 2.19 6.66
N ILE A 100 13.65 1.40 6.46
CA ILE A 100 12.96 0.66 7.54
C ILE A 100 13.90 -0.40 8.13
N ASP A 101 14.62 -1.15 7.28
CA ASP A 101 15.55 -2.18 7.71
C ASP A 101 16.77 -1.61 8.44
N ALA A 102 17.30 -0.49 7.94
CA ALA A 102 18.37 0.26 8.61
C ALA A 102 17.90 0.97 9.90
N GLY A 103 16.59 1.03 10.14
CA GLY A 103 15.96 1.68 11.28
C GLY A 103 15.85 3.20 11.18
N PHE A 104 14.68 3.75 11.50
CA PHE A 104 14.49 5.20 11.60
C PHE A 104 15.16 5.77 12.85
N GLU A 105 15.35 7.10 12.87
CA GLU A 105 15.84 7.80 14.05
C GLU A 105 14.76 7.87 15.15
N VAL A 106 15.19 7.75 16.42
CA VAL A 106 14.28 7.89 17.58
C VAL A 106 13.61 9.26 17.62
N ASN A 107 14.26 10.29 17.08
CA ASN A 107 13.73 11.65 17.03
C ASN A 107 12.43 11.74 16.21
N SER A 108 12.22 10.87 15.23
CA SER A 108 10.97 10.83 14.45
C SER A 108 9.76 10.50 15.33
N VAL A 109 9.93 9.64 16.33
CA VAL A 109 8.87 9.33 17.31
C VAL A 109 8.55 10.57 18.16
N ALA A 110 9.58 11.30 18.60
CA ALA A 110 9.38 12.53 19.36
C ALA A 110 8.66 13.61 18.53
N ALA A 111 9.02 13.77 17.26
CA ALA A 111 8.36 14.71 16.35
C ALA A 111 6.86 14.37 16.14
N MET A 112 6.52 13.09 16.01
CA MET A 112 5.12 12.64 15.90
C MET A 112 4.34 12.85 17.21
N ARG A 113 4.98 12.71 18.37
CA ARG A 113 4.37 12.98 19.67
C ARG A 113 4.12 14.47 19.86
N ASP A 114 5.13 15.29 19.58
CA ASP A 114 5.08 16.74 19.80
C ASP A 114 4.09 17.43 18.84
N SER A 115 3.80 16.80 17.70
CA SER A 115 2.72 17.20 16.78
C SER A 115 1.32 16.67 17.19
N GLY A 116 1.22 15.94 18.29
CA GLY A 116 -0.05 15.41 18.81
C GLY A 116 -0.63 14.25 17.99
N LEU A 117 0.16 13.63 17.12
CA LEU A 117 -0.28 12.55 16.23
C LEU A 117 -0.29 11.18 16.94
N ILE A 118 0.54 11.03 17.98
CA ILE A 118 0.62 9.83 18.80
C ILE A 118 0.48 10.20 20.28
N ASP A 119 -0.34 9.44 21.00
CA ASP A 119 -0.40 9.51 22.46
C ASP A 119 0.59 8.53 23.11
N LEU A 120 0.71 8.61 24.43
CA LEU A 120 1.62 7.76 25.20
C LEU A 120 1.26 6.26 25.12
N ALA A 121 -0.03 5.93 24.92
CA ALA A 121 -0.47 4.54 24.87
C ALA A 121 -0.07 3.88 23.54
N ILE A 122 -0.27 4.59 22.43
CA ILE A 122 0.22 4.19 21.10
C ILE A 122 1.75 4.16 21.10
N GLN A 123 2.40 5.15 21.70
CA GLN A 123 3.85 5.18 21.84
C GLN A 123 4.36 3.94 22.59
N ASP A 124 3.78 3.60 23.75
CA ASP A 124 4.19 2.42 24.54
C ASP A 124 3.97 1.09 23.80
N ALA A 125 2.96 1.02 22.93
CA ALA A 125 2.72 -0.13 22.06
C ALA A 125 3.76 -0.28 20.94
N ILE A 126 4.33 0.82 20.45
CA ILE A 126 5.42 0.79 19.45
C ILE A 126 6.78 0.63 20.15
N PHE A 127 6.97 1.34 21.26
CA PHE A 127 8.19 1.37 22.07
C PHE A 127 7.87 1.61 23.55
N PRO A 128 8.21 0.68 24.46
CA PRO A 128 8.14 0.96 25.88
C PRO A 128 8.94 2.23 26.22
N THR A 129 8.31 3.22 26.87
CA THR A 129 8.86 4.57 27.11
C THR A 129 10.26 4.59 27.74
N ARG A 130 10.59 3.56 28.55
CA ARG A 130 11.94 3.40 29.15
C ARG A 130 13.03 3.16 28.10
N THR A 131 12.73 2.35 27.09
CA THR A 131 13.64 2.01 25.98
C THR A 131 13.87 3.22 25.08
N LEU A 132 12.82 4.01 24.82
CA LEU A 132 12.94 5.26 24.05
C LEU A 132 13.86 6.28 24.71
N LYS A 133 13.74 6.50 26.03
CA LYS A 133 14.59 7.47 26.74
C LYS A 133 16.07 7.09 26.68
N MET A 134 16.38 5.80 26.80
CA MET A 134 17.75 5.32 26.65
C MET A 134 18.26 5.49 25.21
N LYS A 135 17.48 5.08 24.21
CA LYS A 135 17.86 5.21 22.80
C LYS A 135 18.03 6.67 22.38
N LEU A 136 17.17 7.56 22.86
CA LEU A 136 17.25 9.00 22.62
C LEU A 136 18.52 9.62 23.23
N ALA A 137 18.85 9.23 24.47
CA ALA A 137 20.07 9.70 25.13
C ALA A 137 21.36 9.23 24.42
N ASN A 138 21.31 8.06 23.78
CA ASN A 138 22.43 7.45 23.08
C ASN A 138 22.47 7.78 21.57
N GLY A 139 21.46 8.48 21.03
CA GLY A 139 21.34 8.73 19.59
C GLY A 139 21.16 7.45 18.75
N GLU A 140 20.60 6.39 19.35
CA GLU A 140 20.41 5.11 18.67
C GLU A 140 19.25 5.15 17.67
N ARG A 141 19.26 4.22 16.70
CA ARG A 141 18.14 3.98 15.81
C ARG A 141 17.10 3.02 16.40
N LEU A 142 15.90 3.07 15.84
CA LEU A 142 14.83 2.12 16.09
C LEU A 142 15.17 0.77 15.45
N THR A 143 14.63 -0.33 15.98
CA THR A 143 14.77 -1.64 15.32
C THR A 143 13.94 -1.69 14.03
N THR A 144 14.17 -2.70 13.18
CA THR A 144 13.38 -2.92 11.95
C THR A 144 11.88 -3.00 12.24
N SER A 145 11.47 -3.85 13.19
CA SER A 145 10.05 -4.03 13.56
C SER A 145 9.41 -2.75 14.10
N GLN A 146 10.18 -1.98 14.86
CA GLN A 146 9.77 -0.70 15.40
C GLN A 146 9.60 0.37 14.31
N SER A 147 10.54 0.41 13.36
CA SER A 147 10.51 1.32 12.22
C SER A 147 9.37 0.98 11.27
N ASP A 148 9.10 -0.29 11.06
CA ASP A 148 7.99 -0.80 10.25
C ASP A 148 6.62 -0.41 10.85
N HIS A 149 6.45 -0.51 12.18
CA HIS A 149 5.24 -0.02 12.83
C HIS A 149 5.11 1.51 12.75
N LEU A 150 6.20 2.25 12.99
CA LEU A 150 6.20 3.70 12.85
C LEU A 150 5.87 4.14 11.40
N PHE A 151 6.38 3.41 10.40
CA PHE A 151 6.07 3.62 9.00
C PHE A 151 4.57 3.47 8.73
N ARG A 152 3.95 2.37 9.17
CA ARG A 152 2.50 2.17 9.00
C ARG A 152 1.68 3.29 9.62
N LEU A 153 2.09 3.77 10.80
CA LEU A 153 1.39 4.87 11.47
C LEU A 153 1.49 6.18 10.69
N ALA A 154 2.69 6.54 10.25
CA ALA A 154 2.89 7.72 9.42
C ALA A 154 2.13 7.61 8.08
N HIS A 155 2.12 6.42 7.47
CA HIS A 155 1.40 6.13 6.23
C HIS A 155 -0.10 6.42 6.36
N ILE A 156 -0.75 5.84 7.37
CA ILE A 156 -2.19 6.04 7.63
C ILE A 156 -2.52 7.51 7.93
N ILE A 157 -1.68 8.19 8.71
CA ILE A 157 -1.86 9.62 8.99
C ILE A 157 -1.76 10.42 7.70
N ALA A 158 -0.71 10.21 6.89
CA ALA A 158 -0.49 10.92 5.65
C ALA A 158 -1.63 10.68 4.64
N LEU A 159 -2.14 9.45 4.54
CA LEU A 159 -3.30 9.13 3.71
C LEU A 159 -4.57 9.80 4.19
N ALA A 160 -4.87 9.74 5.50
CA ALA A 160 -6.04 10.40 6.06
C ALA A 160 -5.96 11.92 5.87
N GLU A 161 -4.80 12.55 6.10
CA GLU A 161 -4.61 13.98 5.87
C GLU A 161 -4.73 14.36 4.40
N SER A 162 -4.25 13.51 3.49
CA SER A 162 -4.45 13.69 2.06
C SER A 162 -5.93 13.66 1.70
N PHE A 163 -6.66 12.68 2.21
CA PHE A 163 -8.10 12.47 1.98
C PHE A 163 -8.97 13.59 2.56
N PHE A 164 -8.79 13.94 3.85
CA PHE A 164 -9.61 14.96 4.52
C PHE A 164 -9.18 16.40 4.20
N GLY A 165 -7.96 16.57 3.69
CA GLY A 165 -7.34 17.85 3.40
C GLY A 165 -7.07 18.74 4.61
N ASP A 166 -7.25 18.21 5.82
CA ASP A 166 -7.12 18.91 7.10
C ASP A 166 -6.64 17.94 8.18
N SER A 167 -5.56 18.31 8.88
CA SER A 167 -4.92 17.46 9.89
C SER A 167 -5.83 17.19 11.09
N ALA A 168 -6.57 18.20 11.56
CA ALA A 168 -7.45 18.04 12.71
C ALA A 168 -8.65 17.12 12.38
N LYS A 169 -9.22 17.22 11.19
CA LYS A 169 -10.27 16.30 10.70
C LYS A 169 -9.76 14.88 10.55
N ALA A 170 -8.56 14.71 9.97
CA ALA A 170 -7.92 13.41 9.82
C ALA A 170 -7.71 12.74 11.17
N MET A 171 -7.08 13.42 12.12
CA MET A 171 -6.84 12.89 13.46
C MET A 171 -8.14 12.59 14.20
N ARG A 172 -9.14 13.48 14.13
CA ARG A 172 -10.46 13.21 14.72
C ARG A 172 -11.11 11.96 14.14
N TRP A 173 -10.95 11.71 12.84
CA TRP A 173 -11.48 10.50 12.21
C TRP A 173 -10.71 9.25 12.64
N LEU A 174 -9.38 9.34 12.71
CA LEU A 174 -8.46 8.27 13.11
C LEU A 174 -8.60 7.86 14.58
N SER A 175 -8.97 8.78 15.46
CA SER A 175 -9.18 8.50 16.89
C SER A 175 -10.60 8.02 17.22
N LYS A 176 -11.56 8.12 16.29
CA LYS A 176 -12.96 7.76 16.57
C LYS A 176 -13.22 6.26 16.32
N PRO A 177 -13.67 5.50 17.34
CA PRO A 177 -14.11 4.12 17.20
C PRO A 177 -15.00 3.86 15.99
N LYS A 178 -14.77 2.74 15.29
CA LYS A 178 -15.62 2.25 14.20
C LYS A 178 -16.24 0.92 14.60
N SER A 179 -17.54 0.75 14.31
CA SER A 179 -18.22 -0.53 14.47
C SER A 179 -17.58 -1.63 13.63
N LEU A 180 -17.11 -1.29 12.42
CA LEU A 180 -16.37 -2.18 11.52
C LEU A 180 -15.13 -2.80 12.17
N PHE A 181 -14.48 -2.06 13.09
CA PHE A 181 -13.30 -2.51 13.83
C PHE A 181 -13.65 -3.02 15.23
N SER A 182 -14.87 -3.52 15.42
CA SER A 182 -15.35 -4.01 16.71
C SER A 182 -15.20 -3.00 17.86
N GLY A 183 -15.40 -1.71 17.55
CA GLY A 183 -15.29 -0.62 18.53
C GLY A 183 -13.89 -0.07 18.73
N LYS A 184 -12.88 -0.58 18.02
CA LYS A 184 -11.56 0.05 17.96
C LYS A 184 -11.55 1.25 17.02
N SER A 185 -10.69 2.21 17.29
CA SER A 185 -10.40 3.33 16.39
C SER A 185 -9.44 2.90 15.27
N PRO A 186 -9.44 3.59 14.13
CA PRO A 186 -8.48 3.32 13.06
C PRO A 186 -7.02 3.34 13.53
N ILE A 187 -6.64 4.27 14.41
CA ILE A 187 -5.26 4.37 14.89
C ILE A 187 -4.84 3.16 15.74
N GLU A 188 -5.76 2.56 16.49
CA GLU A 188 -5.51 1.32 17.24
C GLU A 188 -5.32 0.11 16.30
N MET A 189 -5.98 0.10 15.14
CA MET A 189 -5.86 -0.98 14.17
C MET A 189 -4.46 -1.04 13.54
N VAL A 190 -3.73 0.08 13.49
CA VAL A 190 -2.39 0.18 12.90
C VAL A 190 -1.32 -0.65 13.65
N SER A 191 -1.64 -1.07 14.88
CA SER A 191 -0.81 -1.98 15.69
C SER A 191 -0.40 -3.27 14.97
N THR A 192 -1.12 -3.67 13.92
CA THR A 192 -0.79 -4.83 13.09
C THR A 192 -0.85 -4.46 11.61
N THR A 193 -0.07 -5.15 10.78
CA THR A 193 -0.10 -4.97 9.32
C THR A 193 -1.50 -5.21 8.75
N VAL A 194 -2.19 -6.25 9.23
CA VAL A 194 -3.56 -6.58 8.79
C VAL A 194 -4.55 -5.48 9.16
N GLY A 195 -4.45 -4.90 10.36
CA GLY A 195 -5.33 -3.82 10.76
C GLY A 195 -5.05 -2.50 10.04
N ALA A 196 -3.77 -2.17 9.79
CA ALA A 196 -3.41 -1.01 8.96
C ALA A 196 -4.02 -1.11 7.55
N ARG A 197 -3.90 -2.28 6.92
CA ARG A 197 -4.50 -2.55 5.61
C ARG A 197 -6.02 -2.35 5.62
N GLN A 198 -6.74 -2.79 6.66
CA GLN A 198 -8.18 -2.55 6.77
C GLN A 198 -8.53 -1.06 6.87
N VAL A 199 -7.64 -0.25 7.48
CA VAL A 199 -7.82 1.21 7.54
C VAL A 199 -7.56 1.84 6.18
N ASP A 200 -6.53 1.41 5.46
CA ASP A 200 -6.25 1.83 4.07
C ASP A 200 -7.45 1.56 3.17
N GLU A 201 -7.97 0.33 3.21
CA GLU A 201 -9.16 -0.07 2.45
C GLU A 201 -10.35 0.81 2.83
N LEU A 202 -10.58 1.08 4.12
CA LEU A 202 -11.67 1.93 4.56
C LEU A 202 -11.54 3.38 4.03
N LEU A 203 -10.31 3.93 4.00
CA LEU A 203 -10.05 5.26 3.42
C LEU A 203 -10.27 5.26 1.90
N ALA A 204 -9.86 4.21 1.20
CA ALA A 204 -10.08 4.06 -0.23
C ALA A 204 -11.58 4.00 -0.58
N HIS A 205 -12.35 3.13 0.11
CA HIS A 205 -13.79 3.00 -0.12
C HIS A 205 -14.58 4.27 0.26
N ALA A 206 -14.11 5.03 1.26
CA ALA A 206 -14.69 6.33 1.60
C ALA A 206 -14.54 7.35 0.46
N THR A 207 -13.56 7.16 -0.43
CA THR A 207 -13.35 8.00 -1.62
C THR A 207 -14.31 7.64 -2.75
N GLU A 208 -14.70 6.38 -2.88
CA GLU A 208 -15.61 5.89 -3.92
C GLU A 208 -17.09 6.24 -3.62
N GLY A 209 -17.44 6.43 -2.34
CA GLY A 209 -18.80 6.72 -1.88
C GLY A 209 -19.20 8.20 -1.81
N MET A 210 -18.31 9.15 -2.14
CA MET A 210 -18.61 10.59 -2.15
C MET A 210 -18.39 11.18 -3.54
N SER A 211 -19.37 10.96 -4.43
CA SER A 211 -19.63 11.94 -5.50
C SER A 211 -20.33 13.13 -4.85
N PHE A 212 -19.71 14.31 -4.91
CA PHE A 212 -20.40 15.59 -4.72
C PHE A 212 -21.48 15.78 -5.78
#